data_AF-A0A924NKS6-F1
#
_entry.id   AF-A0A924NKS6-F1
#
_cell.length_a   1.000
_cell.length_b   1.000
_cell.length_c   1.000
_cell.angle_alpha   90.00
_cell.angle_beta   90.00
_cell.angle_gamma   90.00
#
_symmetry.space_group_name_H-M   'P 1'
#
loop_
_entity.id
_entity.type
_entity.pdbx_description
1 polymer ?
#
loop_
_entity_poly.entity_id
_entity_poly.type
_entity_poly.pdbx_seq_one_letter_code
_entity_poly.pdbx_strand_id
1 'polypeptide(L)'
;MTTATLHRRPTVVRRSLLGRSPALDGLRGLALVWVVTYHFTSSRGPFPGGWVGLDVFFVLSGFLITAMLLDEFRTHGRVSLPMFYARRACRLLPALLVMLAVWTGLLLVFHDSTWSAATPGGDGAGDPVDVSAALGQVGITLAYGANWVYAL
;
A
#
# COMPACT_ATOMS: atom_id res chain seq x y z
N MET A 1 -34.39 31.60 43.31
CA MET A 1 -34.40 30.53 42.28
C MET A 1 -33.74 31.11 41.04
N THR A 2 -32.43 30.90 40.89
CA THR A 2 -31.63 31.55 39.83
C THR A 2 -31.07 30.47 38.91
N THR A 3 -31.67 30.34 37.74
CA THR A 3 -31.34 29.34 36.73
C THR A 3 -30.11 29.81 35.96
N ALA A 4 -28.95 29.21 36.24
CA ALA A 4 -27.71 29.46 35.52
C ALA A 4 -27.76 28.79 34.13
N THR A 5 -27.91 29.59 33.08
CA THR A 5 -27.84 29.16 31.68
C THR A 5 -26.39 28.85 31.30
N LEU A 6 -26.09 27.56 31.16
CA LEU A 6 -24.79 27.07 30.77
C LEU A 6 -24.54 27.37 29.28
N HIS A 7 -23.72 28.39 29.03
CA HIS A 7 -23.28 28.80 27.70
C HIS A 7 -22.33 27.72 27.13
N ARG A 8 -22.88 26.74 26.38
CA ARG A 8 -22.09 25.78 25.61
C ARG A 8 -21.34 26.55 24.51
N ARG A 9 -20.03 26.73 24.69
CA ARG A 9 -19.16 27.24 23.63
C ARG A 9 -19.18 26.21 22.47
N PRO A 10 -19.53 26.62 21.24
CA PRO A 10 -19.43 25.73 20.10
C PRO A 10 -17.96 25.35 19.91
N THR A 11 -17.62 24.08 20.12
CA THR A 11 -16.34 23.54 19.70
C THR A 11 -16.32 23.59 18.19
N VAL A 12 -15.64 24.59 17.63
CA VAL A 12 -15.43 24.72 16.19
C VAL A 12 -14.62 23.50 15.77
N VAL A 13 -15.30 22.48 15.23
CA VAL A 13 -14.67 21.38 14.51
C VAL A 13 -14.06 22.02 13.27
N ARG A 14 -12.79 22.43 13.36
CA ARG A 14 -12.04 22.97 12.22
C ARG A 14 -11.91 21.84 11.20
N ARG A 15 -12.62 21.98 10.08
CA ARG A 15 -12.44 21.10 8.93
C ARG A 15 -11.00 21.21 8.45
N SER A 16 -10.37 20.08 8.18
CA SER A 16 -9.08 20.09 7.49
C SER A 16 -9.22 20.82 6.16
N LEU A 17 -8.16 21.50 5.70
CA LEU A 17 -8.16 22.26 4.43
C LEU A 17 -8.68 21.46 3.23
N LEU A 18 -8.51 20.14 3.27
CA LEU A 18 -9.10 19.17 2.34
C LEU A 18 -9.91 18.14 3.13
N GLY A 19 -10.92 18.61 3.87
CA GLY A 19 -11.91 17.77 4.56
C GLY A 19 -12.21 16.52 3.74
N ARG A 20 -12.20 15.34 4.37
CA ARG A 20 -12.19 14.01 3.73
C ARG A 20 -12.86 14.05 2.34
N SER A 21 -12.05 14.16 1.30
CA SER A 21 -12.53 14.39 -0.07
C SER A 21 -12.87 13.04 -0.69
N PRO A 22 -14.16 12.66 -0.77
CA PRO A 22 -14.53 11.34 -1.26
C PRO A 22 -14.18 11.16 -2.73
N ALA A 23 -14.07 12.26 -3.47
CA ALA A 23 -13.64 12.27 -4.87
C ALA A 23 -12.17 11.83 -5.03
N LEU A 24 -11.26 12.34 -4.18
CA LEU A 24 -9.84 11.95 -4.24
C LEU A 24 -9.63 10.51 -3.74
N ASP A 25 -10.37 10.10 -2.71
CA ASP A 25 -10.38 8.70 -2.27
C ASP A 25 -10.93 7.76 -3.36
N GLY A 26 -11.95 8.20 -4.11
CA GLY A 26 -12.52 7.50 -5.25
C GLY A 26 -11.54 7.37 -6.44
N LEU A 27 -10.80 8.44 -6.76
CA LEU A 27 -9.76 8.40 -7.80
C LEU A 27 -8.61 7.45 -7.43
N ARG A 28 -8.21 7.43 -6.15
CA ARG A 28 -7.25 6.43 -5.65
C ARG A 28 -7.78 5.01 -5.77
N GLY A 29 -9.06 4.79 -5.43
CA GLY A 29 -9.71 3.50 -5.60
C GLY A 29 -9.76 3.05 -7.07
N LEU A 30 -10.08 3.96 -7.98
CA LEU A 30 -10.10 3.70 -9.42
C LEU A 30 -8.71 3.34 -9.95
N ALA A 31 -7.67 4.08 -9.53
CA ALA A 31 -6.28 3.78 -9.88
C ALA A 31 -5.85 2.40 -9.38
N LEU A 32 -6.23 2.01 -8.16
CA LEU A 32 -5.97 0.67 -7.63
C LEU A 32 -6.69 -0.42 -8.43
N VAL A 33 -7.98 -0.21 -8.76
CA VAL A 33 -8.75 -1.15 -9.60
C VAL A 33 -8.08 -1.35 -10.94
N TRP A 34 -7.58 -0.28 -11.56
CA TRP A 34 -6.83 -0.34 -12.82
C TRP A 34 -5.54 -1.18 -12.73
N VAL A 35 -4.77 -1.01 -11.64
CA VAL A 35 -3.55 -1.81 -11.42
C VAL A 35 -3.88 -3.28 -11.19
N VAL A 36 -4.94 -3.54 -10.41
CA VAL A 36 -5.41 -4.89 -10.12
C VAL A 36 -5.88 -5.57 -11.40
N THR A 37 -6.73 -4.93 -12.21
CA THR A 37 -7.19 -5.50 -13.48
C THR A 37 -6.03 -5.77 -14.42
N TYR A 38 -5.04 -4.87 -14.53
CA TYR A 38 -3.83 -5.11 -15.33
C TYR A 38 -3.08 -6.40 -14.92
N HIS A 39 -3.01 -6.72 -13.62
CA HIS A 39 -2.37 -7.94 -13.14
C HIS A 39 -3.19 -9.21 -13.40
N PHE A 40 -4.52 -9.13 -13.30
CA PHE A 40 -5.40 -10.27 -13.55
C PHE A 40 -5.61 -10.55 -15.04
N THR A 41 -5.48 -9.54 -15.91
CA THR A 41 -5.50 -9.73 -17.37
C THR A 41 -4.10 -10.05 -17.88
N SER A 42 -3.54 -11.20 -17.49
CA SER A 42 -2.23 -11.74 -17.92
C SER A 42 -1.75 -11.20 -19.27
N SER A 43 -0.74 -10.33 -19.27
CA SER A 43 0.24 -9.98 -20.35
C SER A 43 -0.18 -9.94 -21.84
N ARG A 44 -1.47 -10.04 -22.17
CA ARG A 44 -2.04 -10.25 -23.51
C ARG A 44 -3.32 -9.43 -23.75
N GLY A 45 -3.79 -8.67 -22.75
CA GLY A 45 -4.88 -7.71 -22.93
C GLY A 45 -4.41 -6.41 -23.61
N PRO A 46 -5.27 -5.71 -24.39
CA PRO A 46 -4.90 -4.55 -25.21
C PRO A 46 -4.61 -3.26 -24.43
N PHE A 47 -4.46 -3.32 -23.11
CA PHE A 47 -4.24 -2.15 -22.25
C PHE A 47 -2.79 -2.12 -21.74
N PRO A 48 -1.82 -1.63 -22.54
CA PRO A 48 -0.51 -1.27 -22.01
C PRO A 48 -0.70 -0.12 -21.00
N GLY A 49 -0.10 -0.23 -19.81
CA GLY A 49 -0.07 0.90 -18.87
C GLY A 49 -0.50 0.63 -17.43
N GLY A 50 -0.28 -0.56 -16.87
CA GLY A 50 -0.41 -0.77 -15.42
C GLY A 50 0.38 0.25 -14.57
N TRP A 51 1.51 0.73 -15.11
CA TRP A 51 2.37 1.76 -14.54
C TRP A 51 1.65 3.09 -14.29
N VAL A 52 0.77 3.52 -15.21
CA VAL A 52 0.03 4.79 -15.08
C VAL A 52 -0.93 4.75 -13.88
N GLY A 53 -1.55 3.60 -13.62
CA GLY A 53 -2.39 3.43 -12.44
C GLY A 53 -1.59 3.55 -11.14
N LEU A 54 -0.36 3.04 -11.13
CA LEU A 54 0.56 3.15 -10.00
C LEU A 54 1.02 4.61 -9.79
N ASP A 55 1.41 5.29 -10.87
CA ASP A 55 1.80 6.71 -10.87
C ASP A 55 0.69 7.59 -10.27
N VAL A 56 -0.53 7.47 -10.78
CA VAL A 56 -1.69 8.25 -10.33
C VAL A 56 -2.00 7.96 -8.86
N PHE A 57 -1.95 6.70 -8.43
CA PHE A 57 -2.19 6.31 -7.05
C PHE A 57 -1.17 6.94 -6.09
N PHE A 58 0.12 6.92 -6.44
CA PHE A 58 1.19 7.48 -5.62
C PHE A 58 1.14 9.01 -5.56
N VAL A 59 0.94 9.68 -6.69
CA VAL A 59 0.82 11.15 -6.75
C VAL A 59 -0.36 11.63 -5.89
N LEU A 60 -1.53 11.02 -6.04
CA LEU A 60 -2.71 11.34 -5.22
C LEU A 60 -2.47 11.07 -3.73
N SER A 61 -1.77 9.98 -3.39
CA SER A 61 -1.44 9.65 -2.01
C SER A 61 -0.48 10.66 -1.40
N GLY A 62 0.55 11.08 -2.14
CA GLY A 62 1.52 12.10 -1.73
C GLY A 62 0.85 13.46 -1.52
N PHE A 63 0.03 13.89 -2.47
CA PHE A 63 -0.77 15.12 -2.36
C PHE A 63 -1.61 15.16 -1.08
N LEU A 64 -2.34 14.07 -0.78
CA LEU A 64 -3.21 14.00 0.39
C LEU A 64 -2.41 13.98 1.70
N ILE A 65 -1.26 13.30 1.73
CA ILE A 65 -0.36 13.29 2.90
C ILE A 65 0.13 14.71 3.19
N THR A 66 0.69 15.38 2.17
CA THR A 66 1.20 16.75 2.31
C THR A 66 0.11 17.72 2.73
N ALA A 67 -1.10 17.58 2.17
CA ALA A 67 -2.26 18.36 2.59
C ALA A 67 -2.61 18.17 4.07
N MET A 68 -2.58 16.94 4.58
CA MET A 68 -2.83 16.65 6.01
C MET A 68 -1.72 17.25 6.90
N LEU A 69 -0.46 17.15 6.49
CA LEU A 69 0.67 17.72 7.24
C LEU A 69 0.62 19.26 7.26
N LEU A 70 0.23 19.88 6.15
CA LEU A 70 0.07 21.33 6.07
C LEU A 70 -1.07 21.82 6.96
N ASP A 71 -2.16 21.06 7.05
CA ASP A 71 -3.27 21.33 7.98
C ASP A 71 -2.84 21.18 9.44
N GLU A 72 -2.06 20.14 9.78
CA GLU A 72 -1.45 19.96 11.11
C GLU A 72 -0.52 21.14 11.45
N PHE A 73 0.31 21.57 10.49
CA PHE A 73 1.22 22.70 10.68
C PHE A 73 0.47 24.01 10.93
N ARG A 74 -0.59 24.30 10.15
CA ARG A 74 -1.40 25.52 10.35
C ARG A 74 -2.16 25.53 11.67
N THR A 75 -2.50 24.36 12.20
CA THR A 75 -3.29 24.25 13.45
C THR A 75 -2.42 24.24 14.69
N HIS A 76 -1.27 23.57 14.67
CA HIS A 76 -0.42 23.35 15.85
C HIS A 76 0.92 24.07 15.80
N GLY A 77 1.28 24.69 14.67
CA GLY A 77 2.58 25.36 14.46
C GLY A 77 3.78 24.42 14.34
N ARG A 78 3.55 23.11 14.39
CA ARG A 78 4.57 22.05 14.31
C ARG A 78 3.99 20.81 13.64
N VAL A 79 4.84 20.08 12.92
CA VAL A 79 4.47 18.80 12.29
C VAL A 79 5.09 17.65 13.09
N SER A 80 4.27 16.76 13.62
CA SER A 80 4.73 15.56 14.33
C SER A 80 4.86 14.36 13.39
N LEU A 81 5.90 14.35 12.55
CA LEU A 81 6.18 13.23 11.63
C LEU A 81 6.18 11.85 12.33
N PRO A 82 6.82 11.66 13.51
CA PRO A 82 6.85 10.34 14.16
C PRO A 82 5.45 9.86 14.54
N MET A 83 4.61 10.77 15.04
CA MET A 83 3.24 10.48 15.45
C MET A 83 2.34 10.21 14.24
N PHE A 84 2.58 10.91 13.12
CA PHE A 84 1.91 10.66 11.85
C PHE A 84 2.22 9.26 11.30
N TYR A 85 3.51 8.90 11.23
CA TYR A 85 3.93 7.58 10.76
C TYR A 85 3.49 6.46 11.71
N ALA A 86 3.55 6.67 13.04
CA ALA A 86 3.08 5.68 14.01
C ALA A 86 1.60 5.32 13.82
N ARG A 87 0.72 6.31 13.63
CA ARG A 87 -0.72 6.07 13.37
C ARG A 87 -0.95 5.29 12.07
N ARG A 88 -0.14 5.55 11.04
CA ARG A 88 -0.23 4.86 9.75
C ARG A 88 0.32 3.44 9.83
N ALA A 89 1.45 3.27 10.51
CA ALA A 89 2.08 1.99 10.79
C ALA A 89 1.13 1.07 11.56
N CYS A 90 0.51 1.53 12.65
CA CYS A 90 -0.47 0.73 13.40
C CYS A 90 -1.70 0.28 12.58
N ARG A 91 -2.00 0.95 11.45
CA ARG A 91 -3.10 0.56 10.55
C ARG A 91 -2.65 -0.34 9.39
N LEU A 92 -1.40 -0.21 8.93
CA LEU A 92 -0.85 -0.98 7.80
C LEU A 92 -0.12 -2.26 8.24
N LEU A 93 0.61 -2.22 9.37
CA LEU A 93 1.29 -3.38 9.95
C LEU A 93 0.37 -4.59 10.16
N PRO A 94 -0.84 -4.47 10.73
CA PRO A 94 -1.66 -5.67 10.96
C PRO A 94 -2.00 -6.37 9.65
N ALA A 95 -2.32 -5.63 8.58
CA ALA A 95 -2.58 -6.22 7.27
C ALA A 95 -1.31 -6.86 6.68
N LEU A 96 -0.15 -6.20 6.82
CA LEU A 96 1.13 -6.73 6.38
C LEU A 96 1.49 -8.03 7.11
N LEU A 97 1.37 -8.05 8.44
CA LEU A 97 1.69 -9.22 9.26
C LEU A 97 0.78 -10.40 8.93
N VAL A 98 -0.51 -10.15 8.71
CA VAL A 98 -1.45 -11.19 8.26
C VAL A 98 -1.05 -11.72 6.89
N MET A 99 -0.76 -10.84 5.93
CA MET A 99 -0.31 -11.25 4.59
C MET A 99 0.96 -12.08 4.64
N LEU A 100 1.95 -11.65 5.43
CA LEU A 100 3.20 -12.39 5.62
C LEU A 100 2.95 -13.74 6.29
N ALA A 101 2.13 -13.80 7.34
CA ALA A 101 1.80 -15.05 8.03
C ALA A 101 1.04 -16.04 7.14
N VAL A 102 0.10 -15.55 6.32
CA VAL A 102 -0.60 -16.38 5.34
C VAL A 102 0.37 -16.88 4.28
N TRP A 103 1.25 -16.02 3.76
CA TRP A 103 2.21 -16.40 2.74
C TRP A 103 3.24 -17.40 3.26
N THR A 104 3.81 -17.17 4.45
CA THR A 104 4.74 -18.11 5.07
C THR A 104 4.04 -19.42 5.46
N GLY A 105 2.81 -19.36 5.98
CA GLY A 105 2.00 -20.54 6.25
C GLY A 105 1.71 -21.34 4.98
N LEU A 106 1.36 -20.68 3.88
CA LEU A 106 1.17 -21.32 2.59
C LEU A 106 2.46 -22.00 2.12
N LEU A 107 3.59 -21.30 2.18
CA LEU A 107 4.87 -21.87 1.82
C LEU A 107 5.20 -23.10 2.66
N LEU A 108 5.00 -23.06 3.98
CA LEU A 108 5.28 -24.20 4.86
C LEU A 108 4.34 -25.39 4.63
N VAL A 109 3.06 -25.14 4.35
CA VAL A 109 2.06 -26.19 4.07
C VAL A 109 2.29 -26.84 2.71
N PHE A 110 2.67 -26.05 1.71
CA PHE A 110 2.88 -26.54 0.35
C PHE A 110 4.35 -26.85 0.03
N HIS A 111 5.29 -26.64 0.97
CA HIS A 111 6.73 -26.94 0.82
C HIS A 111 6.97 -28.40 0.42
N ASP A 112 6.19 -29.32 1.00
CA ASP A 112 6.30 -30.76 0.73
C ASP A 112 5.34 -31.24 -0.36
N SER A 113 4.46 -30.35 -0.85
CA SER A 113 3.55 -30.69 -1.94
C SER A 113 4.33 -30.68 -3.24
N THR A 114 4.40 -31.84 -3.87
CA THR A 114 5.16 -32.16 -5.07
C THR A 114 4.65 -31.42 -6.32
N TRP A 115 4.61 -30.07 -6.31
CA TRP A 115 4.49 -29.30 -7.56
C TRP A 115 5.67 -29.59 -8.51
N SER A 116 6.79 -30.08 -7.97
CA SER A 116 7.95 -30.60 -8.70
C SER A 116 7.67 -31.92 -9.44
N ALA A 117 6.59 -32.65 -9.11
CA ALA A 117 6.18 -33.84 -9.86
C ALA A 117 5.34 -33.49 -11.11
N ALA A 118 4.98 -32.22 -11.30
CA ALA A 118 4.17 -31.76 -12.43
C ALA A 118 4.98 -31.19 -13.60
N THR A 119 6.32 -31.31 -13.59
CA THR A 119 7.16 -31.14 -14.78
C THR A 119 7.24 -32.48 -15.52
N PRO A 120 6.63 -32.62 -16.71
CA PRO A 120 6.81 -33.81 -17.52
C PRO A 120 8.30 -33.94 -17.90
N GLY A 121 9.04 -34.80 -17.21
CA GLY A 121 10.49 -35.02 -17.39
C GLY A 121 11.40 -34.69 -16.20
N GLY A 122 10.88 -34.20 -15.06
CA GLY A 122 11.65 -34.00 -13.83
C GLY A 122 11.75 -35.27 -12.99
N ASP A 123 12.93 -35.59 -12.48
CA ASP A 123 13.33 -36.81 -11.78
C ASP A 123 12.80 -36.96 -10.33
N GLY A 124 11.71 -36.27 -9.98
CA GLY A 124 10.96 -36.48 -8.74
C GLY A 124 11.67 -36.07 -7.44
N ALA A 125 12.95 -35.74 -7.49
CA ALA A 125 13.63 -34.98 -6.46
C ALA A 125 13.27 -33.50 -6.68
N GLY A 126 12.48 -32.90 -5.79
CA GLY A 126 12.23 -31.46 -5.87
C GLY A 126 13.57 -30.73 -5.82
N ASP A 127 13.94 -30.07 -6.92
CA ASP A 127 15.15 -29.25 -6.95
C ASP A 127 15.14 -28.33 -5.72
N PRO A 128 16.24 -28.28 -4.94
CA PRO A 128 16.31 -27.41 -3.79
C PRO A 128 15.99 -25.98 -4.26
N VAL A 129 15.11 -25.28 -3.53
CA VAL A 129 14.71 -23.91 -3.84
C VAL A 129 15.96 -23.11 -4.17
N ASP A 130 16.09 -22.71 -5.43
CA ASP A 130 17.29 -22.02 -5.89
C ASP A 130 17.29 -20.63 -5.26
N VAL A 131 17.97 -20.55 -4.11
CA VAL A 131 18.08 -19.33 -3.32
C VAL A 131 18.74 -18.24 -4.16
N SER A 132 19.59 -18.59 -5.14
CA SER A 132 20.22 -17.64 -6.04
C SER A 132 19.22 -17.06 -7.05
N ALA A 133 18.30 -17.88 -7.57
CA ALA A 133 17.21 -17.41 -8.41
C ALA A 133 16.20 -16.54 -7.64
N ALA A 134 15.84 -16.96 -6.42
CA ALA A 134 14.97 -16.18 -5.53
C ALA A 134 15.60 -14.84 -5.15
N LEU A 135 16.89 -14.83 -4.79
CA LEU A 135 17.67 -13.61 -4.54
C LEU A 135 17.81 -12.76 -5.81
N GLY A 136 17.89 -13.38 -6.99
CA GLY A 136 17.86 -12.71 -8.28
C GLY A 136 16.53 -11.99 -8.54
N GLN A 137 15.39 -12.62 -8.25
CA GLN A 137 14.08 -11.97 -8.33
C GLN A 137 13.92 -10.84 -7.31
N VAL A 138 14.45 -11.00 -6.10
CA VAL A 138 14.50 -9.91 -5.11
C VAL A 138 15.35 -8.77 -5.65
N GLY A 139 16.49 -9.06 -6.27
CA GLY A 139 17.34 -8.07 -6.94
C GLY A 139 16.62 -7.32 -8.06
N ILE A 140 15.89 -8.03 -8.94
CA ILE A 140 15.06 -7.43 -9.99
C ILE A 140 13.95 -6.56 -9.40
N THR A 141 13.32 -7.02 -8.32
CA THR A 141 12.25 -6.29 -7.62
C THR A 141 12.79 -5.01 -6.95
N LEU A 142 13.96 -5.10 -6.30
CA LEU A 142 14.65 -3.97 -5.70
C LEU A 142 15.18 -3.01 -6.77
N ALA A 143 15.66 -3.51 -7.91
CA ALA A 143 16.07 -2.69 -9.05
C ALA A 143 14.88 -1.96 -9.67
N TYR A 144 13.71 -2.60 -9.75
CA TYR A 144 12.46 -1.91 -10.08
C TYR A 144 12.15 -0.80 -9.08
N GLY A 145 12.26 -1.06 -7.78
CA GLY A 145 12.09 -0.02 -6.74
C GLY A 145 13.12 1.11 -6.82
N ALA A 146 14.38 0.80 -7.18
CA ALA A 146 15.45 1.78 -7.35
C ALA A 146 15.26 2.61 -8.62
N ASN A 147 14.76 2.02 -9.72
CA ASN A 147 14.46 2.73 -10.96
C ASN A 147 13.46 3.88 -10.75
N TRP A 148 12.54 3.74 -9.79
CA TRP A 148 11.61 4.80 -9.39
C TRP A 148 12.26 5.96 -8.64
N VAL A 149 13.37 5.74 -7.95
CA VAL A 149 14.13 6.79 -7.24
C VAL A 149 14.94 7.64 -8.23
N TYR A 150 15.33 7.09 -9.38
CA TYR A 150 16.06 7.79 -10.44
C TYR A 150 15.18 8.53 -11.45
N ALA A 151 13.86 8.31 -11.43
CA ALA A 151 12.89 8.95 -12.30
C ALA A 151 12.22 10.21 -11.69
N LEU A 152 12.65 10.61 -10.48
CA LEU A 152 12.30 11.87 -9.80
C LEU A 152 13.49 12.84 -9.86
#